data_AF-A0A381RL31-F1
#
_entry.id   AF-A0A381RL31-F1
#
_cell.length_a   1.000
_cell.length_b   1.000
_cell.length_c   1.000
_cell.angle_alpha   90.00
_cell.angle_beta   90.00
_cell.angle_gamma   90.00
#
_symmetry.space_group_name_H-M   'P 1'
#
loop_
_entity.id
_entity.type
_entity.pdbx_description
1 polymer ?
#
loop_
_entity_poly.entity_id
_entity_poly.type
_entity_poly.pdbx_seq_one_letter_code
_entity_poly.pdbx_strand_id
1 'polypeptide(L)'
;HRDLGVMDISLFDFDSFYGTKFGMDKAARLEYGDSQMTHAMLFTGVDLDSKGKPTKWRVENSWGDKGGDKGYHIMTDKWFDNYNYEVVVHKSCLPDDLVKIFETSEPIPLKPWDPMGALAK
;
A
#
# COMPACT_ATOMS: atom_id res chain seq x y z
N HIS A 1 -3.23 -14.76 -9.99
CA HIS A 1 -3.92 -13.79 -9.12
C HIS A 1 -3.91 -12.37 -9.67
N ARG A 2 -2.87 -11.93 -10.41
CA ARG A 2 -2.94 -10.66 -11.18
C ARG A 2 -4.16 -10.59 -12.09
N ASP A 3 -4.52 -11.71 -12.73
CA ASP A 3 -5.72 -11.79 -13.58
C ASP A 3 -7.03 -11.67 -12.77
N LEU A 4 -7.02 -12.04 -11.49
CA LEU A 4 -8.18 -11.88 -10.60
C LEU A 4 -8.28 -10.45 -10.06
N GLY A 5 -7.21 -9.66 -10.10
CA GLY A 5 -7.19 -8.29 -9.58
C GLY A 5 -7.25 -8.20 -8.06
N VAL A 6 -6.94 -9.27 -7.32
CA VAL A 6 -7.08 -9.30 -5.86
C VAL A 6 -5.73 -9.08 -5.17
N MET A 7 -5.70 -8.12 -4.25
CA MET A 7 -4.57 -7.82 -3.38
C MET A 7 -5.00 -8.10 -1.94
N ASP A 8 -4.72 -9.31 -1.47
CA ASP A 8 -5.04 -9.76 -0.12
C ASP A 8 -3.91 -10.60 0.47
N ILE A 9 -3.55 -10.34 1.73
CA ILE A 9 -2.47 -11.06 2.43
C ILE A 9 -2.86 -12.49 2.76
N SER A 10 -4.17 -12.78 2.82
CA SER A 10 -4.72 -14.13 3.03
C SER A 10 -5.08 -14.85 1.73
N LEU A 11 -4.69 -14.34 0.56
CA LEU A 11 -5.04 -14.96 -0.71
C LEU A 11 -4.43 -16.36 -0.90
N PHE A 12 -3.29 -16.62 -0.26
CA PHE A 12 -2.58 -17.88 -0.34
C PHE A 12 -2.36 -18.48 1.05
N ASP A 13 -2.77 -19.73 1.23
CA ASP A 13 -2.56 -20.49 2.46
C ASP A 13 -1.23 -21.27 2.40
N PHE A 14 -0.12 -20.55 2.59
CA PHE A 14 1.22 -21.14 2.58
C PHE A 14 1.47 -22.08 3.77
N ASP A 15 0.81 -21.86 4.90
CA ASP A 15 0.99 -22.66 6.11
C ASP A 15 0.45 -24.08 5.90
N SER A 16 -0.77 -24.22 5.37
CA SER A 16 -1.37 -25.53 5.11
C SER A 16 -0.59 -26.35 4.08
N PHE A 17 0.04 -25.70 3.10
CA PHE A 17 0.74 -26.41 2.02
C PHE A 17 2.22 -26.67 2.32
N TYR A 18 2.93 -25.69 2.90
CA TYR A 18 4.39 -25.74 3.13
C TYR A 18 4.79 -25.77 4.61
N GLY A 19 3.84 -25.69 5.56
CA GLY A 19 4.13 -25.62 6.99
C GLY A 19 4.97 -24.39 7.37
N THR A 20 4.85 -23.30 6.61
CA THR A 20 5.70 -22.11 6.72
C THR A 20 4.87 -20.87 6.99
N LYS A 21 5.31 -20.07 7.96
CA LYS A 21 4.71 -18.77 8.31
C LYS A 21 5.73 -17.65 8.12
N PHE A 22 5.25 -16.52 7.62
CA PHE A 22 6.04 -15.29 7.49
C PHE A 22 5.77 -14.41 8.71
N GLY A 23 6.78 -14.24 9.57
CA GLY A 23 6.65 -13.55 10.87
C GLY A 23 7.21 -12.14 10.93
N MET A 24 7.85 -11.66 9.86
CA MET A 24 8.39 -10.29 9.82
C MET A 24 7.24 -9.27 9.81
N ASP A 25 7.34 -8.24 10.63
CA ASP A 25 6.44 -7.08 10.55
C ASP A 25 6.84 -6.14 9.41
N LYS A 26 6.07 -5.06 9.20
CA LYS A 26 6.29 -4.13 8.10
C LYS A 26 7.65 -3.43 8.17
N ALA A 27 8.13 -3.10 9.36
CA ALA A 27 9.40 -2.43 9.56
C ALA A 27 10.57 -3.39 9.26
N ALA A 28 10.53 -4.60 9.81
CA ALA A 28 11.52 -5.63 9.55
C ALA A 28 11.61 -5.97 8.05
N ARG A 29 10.47 -6.07 7.35
CA ARG A 29 10.48 -6.31 5.90
C ARG A 29 11.17 -5.19 5.12
N LEU A 30 11.02 -3.94 5.57
CA LEU A 30 11.68 -2.78 4.95
C LEU A 30 13.20 -2.78 5.25
N GLU A 31 13.58 -2.99 6.50
CA GLU A 31 14.97 -2.97 6.97
C GLU A 31 15.83 -4.09 6.38
N TYR A 32 15.26 -5.30 6.26
CA TYR A 32 15.95 -6.47 5.73
C TYR A 32 15.79 -6.63 4.21
N GLY A 33 15.13 -5.68 3.54
CA GLY A 33 14.99 -5.66 2.08
C GLY A 33 14.03 -6.69 1.49
N ASP A 34 13.14 -7.25 2.31
CA ASP A 34 12.06 -8.16 1.88
C ASP A 34 10.92 -7.40 1.17
N SER A 35 10.70 -6.13 1.54
CA SER A 35 9.66 -5.28 0.95
C SER A 35 10.15 -3.84 0.73
N GLN A 36 9.64 -3.21 -0.32
CA GLN A 36 9.88 -1.80 -0.67
C GLN A 36 8.75 -1.28 -1.55
N MET A 37 8.67 0.04 -1.76
CA MET A 37 7.78 0.63 -2.76
C MET A 37 8.23 0.24 -4.17
N THR A 38 7.32 -0.29 -5.00
CA THR A 38 7.69 -0.77 -6.35
C THR A 38 6.81 -0.23 -7.45
N HIS A 39 5.59 0.19 -7.16
CA HIS A 39 4.61 0.60 -8.17
C HIS A 39 3.63 1.63 -7.62
N ALA A 40 3.25 2.59 -8.45
CA ALA A 40 2.23 3.58 -8.14
C ALA A 40 0.90 3.24 -8.84
N MET A 41 -0.21 3.37 -8.13
CA MET A 41 -1.58 3.09 -8.61
C MET A 41 -2.54 4.16 -8.09
N LEU A 42 -3.81 4.12 -8.54
CA LEU A 42 -4.80 5.13 -8.17
C LEU A 42 -5.98 4.53 -7.38
N PHE A 43 -6.27 5.08 -6.20
CA PHE A 43 -7.50 4.74 -5.48
C PHE A 43 -8.70 5.46 -6.11
N THR A 44 -9.76 4.70 -6.41
CA THR A 44 -10.99 5.21 -7.06
C THR A 44 -12.26 4.92 -6.26
N GLY A 45 -12.15 4.21 -5.13
CA GLY A 45 -13.28 3.93 -4.23
C GLY A 45 -12.85 3.19 -2.98
N VAL A 46 -13.71 3.22 -1.96
CA VAL A 46 -13.52 2.50 -0.69
C VAL A 46 -14.86 1.99 -0.20
N ASP A 47 -14.88 0.75 0.28
CA ASP A 47 -16.03 0.17 0.97
C ASP A 47 -15.84 0.33 2.48
N LEU A 48 -16.82 0.96 3.13
CA LEU A 48 -16.84 1.18 4.57
C LEU A 48 -17.79 0.20 5.28
N ASP A 49 -17.42 -0.27 6.47
CA ASP A 49 -18.30 -1.03 7.34
C ASP A 49 -19.37 -0.14 8.02
N SER A 50 -20.25 -0.74 8.80
CA SER A 50 -21.31 -0.02 9.54
C SER A 50 -20.80 0.97 10.58
N LYS A 51 -19.50 0.94 10.91
CA LYS A 51 -18.82 1.87 11.82
C LYS A 51 -17.98 2.91 11.08
N GLY A 52 -18.05 2.94 9.74
CA GLY A 52 -17.29 3.87 8.90
C GLY A 52 -15.82 3.49 8.71
N LYS A 53 -15.42 2.24 9.01
CA LYS A 53 -14.03 1.78 8.81
C LYS A 53 -13.84 1.18 7.42
N PRO A 54 -12.71 1.46 6.74
CA PRO A 54 -12.41 0.83 5.47
C PRO A 54 -12.30 -0.69 5.60
N THR A 55 -12.82 -1.39 4.60
CA THR A 55 -12.74 -2.86 4.50
C THR A 55 -11.96 -3.30 3.27
N LYS A 56 -12.13 -2.58 2.17
CA LYS A 56 -11.42 -2.77 0.91
C LYS A 56 -11.44 -1.52 0.06
N TRP A 57 -10.47 -1.42 -0.83
CA TRP A 57 -10.19 -0.30 -1.69
C TRP A 57 -10.29 -0.73 -3.14
N ARG A 58 -10.90 0.11 -3.99
CA ARG A 58 -10.90 -0.05 -5.43
C ARG A 58 -9.70 0.69 -6.01
N VAL A 59 -8.87 -0.03 -6.76
CA VAL A 59 -7.59 0.46 -7.27
C VAL A 59 -7.59 0.36 -8.79
N GLU A 60 -7.30 1.45 -9.46
CA GLU A 60 -7.07 1.48 -10.90
C GLU A 60 -5.58 1.30 -11.18
N ASN A 61 -5.27 0.44 -12.14
CA ASN A 61 -3.90 0.14 -12.56
C ASN A 61 -3.66 0.61 -14.00
N SER A 62 -2.40 0.84 -14.36
CA SER A 62 -2.00 1.39 -15.65
C SER A 62 -1.73 0.32 -16.72
N TRP A 63 -2.14 -0.93 -16.51
CA TRP A 63 -1.85 -2.08 -17.39
C TRP A 63 -2.94 -2.35 -18.44
N GLY A 64 -3.81 -1.37 -18.69
CA GLY A 64 -4.96 -1.51 -19.57
C GLY A 64 -6.07 -2.37 -18.96
N ASP A 65 -6.96 -2.89 -19.80
CA ASP A 65 -8.18 -3.60 -19.40
C ASP A 65 -7.99 -5.11 -19.18
N LYS A 66 -6.78 -5.63 -19.44
CA LYS A 66 -6.50 -7.08 -19.39
C LYS A 66 -6.24 -7.64 -17.99
N GLY A 67 -5.83 -6.79 -17.05
CA GLY A 67 -5.55 -7.19 -15.67
C GLY A 67 -6.73 -6.91 -14.75
N GLY A 68 -6.98 -7.82 -13.80
CA GLY A 68 -8.10 -7.70 -12.86
C GLY A 68 -9.46 -7.62 -13.53
N ASP A 69 -10.36 -6.83 -12.94
CA ASP A 69 -11.67 -6.52 -13.53
C ASP A 69 -11.59 -5.24 -14.35
N LYS A 70 -11.34 -5.39 -15.66
CA LYS A 70 -11.22 -4.27 -16.62
C LYS A 70 -10.20 -3.21 -16.20
N GLY A 71 -9.03 -3.64 -15.71
CA GLY A 71 -7.97 -2.76 -15.22
C GLY A 71 -8.10 -2.36 -13.75
N TYR A 72 -9.16 -2.77 -13.07
CA TYR A 72 -9.37 -2.51 -11.65
C TYR A 72 -9.00 -3.71 -10.79
N HIS A 73 -8.47 -3.38 -9.62
CA HIS A 73 -8.09 -4.31 -8.58
C HIS A 73 -8.89 -3.99 -7.29
N ILE A 74 -9.06 -5.01 -6.46
CA ILE A 74 -9.59 -4.90 -5.10
C ILE A 74 -8.43 -5.17 -4.14
N MET A 75 -8.19 -4.21 -3.25
CA MET A 75 -7.19 -4.29 -2.20
C MET A 75 -7.87 -4.38 -0.84
N THR A 76 -7.55 -5.38 -0.03
CA THR A 76 -8.08 -5.45 1.35
C THR A 76 -7.41 -4.40 2.22
N ASP A 77 -8.11 -3.93 3.26
CA ASP A 77 -7.54 -2.97 4.21
C ASP A 77 -6.26 -3.50 4.89
N LYS A 78 -6.23 -4.80 5.17
CA LYS A 78 -5.01 -5.47 5.68
C LYS A 78 -3.85 -5.45 4.70
N TRP A 79 -4.11 -5.53 3.39
CA TRP A 79 -3.08 -5.42 2.38
C TRP A 79 -2.53 -3.99 2.34
N PHE A 80 -3.42 -2.98 2.40
CA PHE A 80 -3.05 -1.58 2.52
C PHE A 80 -2.10 -1.35 3.70
N ASP A 81 -2.47 -1.84 4.89
CA ASP A 81 -1.64 -1.71 6.10
C ASP A 81 -0.24 -2.32 5.93
N ASN A 82 -0.11 -3.43 5.22
CA ASN A 82 1.14 -4.19 5.15
C ASN A 82 2.07 -3.78 4.01
N TYR A 83 1.53 -3.31 2.89
CA TYR A 83 2.28 -3.13 1.65
C TYR A 83 2.05 -1.78 0.95
N ASN A 84 1.09 -0.95 1.40
CA ASN A 84 1.02 0.45 0.97
C ASN A 84 1.92 1.31 1.85
N TYR A 85 2.72 2.20 1.27
CA TYR A 85 3.70 3.01 2.00
C TYR A 85 3.41 4.51 1.92
N GLU A 86 2.95 4.99 0.77
CA GLU A 86 2.73 6.41 0.51
C GLU A 86 1.36 6.63 -0.12
N VAL A 87 0.75 7.78 0.18
CA VAL A 87 -0.43 8.31 -0.50
C VAL A 87 -0.22 9.79 -0.75
N VAL A 88 -0.73 10.29 -1.87
CA VAL A 88 -0.72 11.72 -2.19
C VAL A 88 -2.14 12.25 -2.02
N VAL A 89 -2.30 13.26 -1.18
CA VAL A 89 -3.58 13.91 -0.92
C VAL A 89 -3.45 15.43 -1.00
N HIS A 90 -4.54 16.12 -1.30
CA HIS A 90 -4.55 17.57 -1.26
C HIS A 90 -4.43 18.06 0.19
N LYS A 91 -3.67 19.15 0.44
CA LYS A 91 -3.44 19.70 1.79
C LYS A 91 -4.74 20.02 2.53
N SER A 92 -5.80 20.41 1.82
CA SER A 92 -7.12 20.68 2.43
C SER A 92 -7.80 19.47 3.04
N CYS A 93 -7.30 18.25 2.77
CA CYS A 93 -7.80 17.02 3.38
C CYS A 93 -7.06 16.66 4.67
N LEU A 94 -6.03 17.43 5.05
CA LEU A 94 -5.23 17.18 6.24
C LEU A 94 -5.59 18.16 7.36
N PRO A 95 -5.53 17.72 8.62
CA PRO A 95 -5.51 18.59 9.78
C PRO A 95 -4.40 19.67 9.71
N ASP A 96 -4.69 20.87 10.22
CA ASP A 96 -3.78 22.03 10.15
C ASP A 96 -2.42 21.78 10.81
N ASP A 97 -2.36 20.94 11.85
CA ASP A 97 -1.11 20.56 12.52
C ASP A 97 -0.19 19.73 11.62
N LEU A 98 -0.74 18.79 10.83
CA LEU A 98 0.03 18.03 9.85
C LEU A 98 0.53 18.92 8.70
N VAL A 99 -0.31 19.86 8.23
CA VAL A 99 0.11 20.83 7.21
C VAL A 99 1.26 21.70 7.73
N LYS A 100 1.16 22.16 8.98
CA LYS A 100 2.22 22.96 9.62
C LYS A 100 3.52 22.17 9.77
N ILE A 101 3.48 20.89 10.16
CA ILE A 101 4.66 20.03 10.20
C ILE A 101 5.30 19.95 8.81
N PHE A 102 4.52 19.67 7.77
CA PHE A 102 5.03 19.60 6.40
C PHE A 102 5.69 20.91 5.93
N GLU A 103 5.17 22.07 6.31
CA GLU A 103 5.66 23.37 5.83
C GLU A 103 6.83 23.94 6.65
N THR A 104 6.99 23.54 7.91
CA THR A 104 7.91 24.19 8.84
C THR A 104 8.98 23.28 9.44
N SER A 105 8.80 21.96 9.38
CA SER A 105 9.78 21.02 9.93
C SER A 105 11.01 20.87 9.01
N GLU A 106 12.17 20.72 9.63
CA GLU A 106 13.39 20.32 8.92
C GLU A 106 13.29 18.84 8.52
N PRO A 107 13.44 18.49 7.22
CA PRO A 107 13.35 17.10 6.79
C PRO A 107 14.54 16.28 7.31
N ILE A 108 14.27 15.06 7.75
CA ILE A 108 15.31 14.11 8.15
C ILE A 108 15.96 13.55 6.87
N PRO A 109 17.27 13.79 6.64
CA PRO A 109 17.93 13.27 5.46
C PRO A 109 18.10 11.75 5.57
N LEU A 110 17.55 11.03 4.61
CA LEU A 110 17.79 9.60 4.45
C LEU A 110 18.93 9.34 3.46
N LYS A 111 19.53 8.16 3.55
CA LYS A 111 20.61 7.77 2.63
C LYS A 111 20.04 7.56 1.22
N PRO A 112 20.82 7.77 0.14
CA PRO A 112 20.31 7.61 -1.23
C PRO A 112 19.78 6.21 -1.59
N TRP A 113 20.14 5.19 -0.81
CA TRP A 113 19.71 3.80 -0.99
C TRP A 113 18.63 3.38 0.02
N ASP A 114 18.02 4.33 0.73
CA ASP A 114 16.92 4.05 1.64
C ASP A 114 15.71 3.49 0.86
N PRO A 115 15.08 2.41 1.34
CA PRO A 115 13.97 1.75 0.62
C PRO A 115 12.72 2.64 0.49
N MET A 116 12.62 3.73 1.27
CA MET A 116 11.55 4.72 1.13
C MET A 116 11.71 5.63 -0.11
N GLY A 117 12.81 5.53 -0.85
CA GLY A 117 13.05 6.27 -2.10
C GLY A 117 12.83 5.46 -3.38
N ALA A 118 12.33 4.23 -3.30
CA ALA A 118 12.38 3.27 -4.42
C ALA A 118 11.61 3.68 -5.69
N LEU A 119 10.66 4.61 -5.61
CA LEU A 119 9.95 5.20 -6.76
C LEU A 119 10.60 6.50 -7.29
N ALA A 120 11.55 7.08 -6.57
CA ALA A 120 12.25 8.32 -6.92
C ALA A 120 13.52 8.06 -7.76
N LYS A 121 13.37 7.33 -8.88
CA LYS A 121 14.44 7.16 -9.89
C LYS A 121 14.24 8.05 -11.10
#